data_AF-A0A5E4IJ06-F1
#
_entry.id   AF-A0A5E4IJ06-F1
#
_cell.length_a   1.000
_cell.length_b   1.000
_cell.length_c   1.000
_cell.angle_alpha   90.00
_cell.angle_beta   90.00
_cell.angle_gamma   90.00
#
_symmetry.space_group_name_H-M   'P 1'
#
loop_
_entity.id
_entity.type
_entity.pdbx_description
1 polymer ?
#
loop_
_entity_poly.entity_id
_entity_poly.type
_entity_poly.pdbx_seq_one_letter_code
_entity_poly.pdbx_strand_id
1 'polypeptide(L)'
;MKPAIVALLLAVFLLQGVDAALVVKEDFVGDGQFLTFTDAKGATDRALCLNGSLAYGRSLSISGENSSLFSGFNLEGTGSYRVATPDHYLSVYNGNGINATSTISIGKDSSSIFRIAGRGDVRERVLASGPKGRPLEITSMYSSGRFRVNSSILREDAGIGSS
;
A
#
# COMPACT_ATOMS: atom_id res chain seq x y z
N MET A 1 -35.14 18.81 0.93
CA MET A 1 -34.93 18.46 2.35
C MET A 1 -33.84 19.37 2.90
N LYS A 2 -34.12 20.07 4.00
CA LYS A 2 -33.43 21.30 4.42
C LYS A 2 -32.02 21.00 4.98
N PRO A 3 -31.00 21.84 4.73
CA PRO A 3 -29.60 21.66 5.18
C PRO A 3 -29.45 21.49 6.70
N ALA A 4 -30.46 21.87 7.48
CA ALA A 4 -30.53 21.64 8.92
C ALA A 4 -30.50 20.14 9.31
N ILE A 5 -31.04 19.24 8.48
CA ILE A 5 -31.03 17.79 8.76
C ILE A 5 -29.63 17.21 8.51
N VAL A 6 -28.90 17.73 7.51
CA VAL A 6 -27.53 17.31 7.19
C VAL A 6 -26.55 17.77 8.27
N ALA A 7 -26.70 18.99 8.77
CA ALA A 7 -25.88 19.51 9.87
C ALA A 7 -26.11 18.75 11.20
N LEU A 8 -27.35 18.33 11.47
CA LEU A 8 -27.69 17.57 12.68
C LEU A 8 -27.12 16.14 12.64
N LEU A 9 -27.13 15.48 11.48
CA LEU A 9 -26.51 14.16 11.30
C LEU A 9 -24.98 14.22 11.47
N LEU A 10 -24.33 15.28 11.00
CA LEU A 10 -22.89 15.49 11.17
C LEU A 10 -22.52 15.75 12.64
N ALA A 11 -23.35 16.51 13.37
CA ALA A 11 -23.14 16.80 14.78
C ALA A 11 -23.35 15.56 15.68
N VAL A 12 -24.29 14.67 15.33
CA VAL A 12 -24.50 13.41 16.07
C VAL A 12 -23.34 12.44 15.86
N PHE A 13 -22.71 12.42 14.67
CA PHE A 13 -21.48 11.65 14.43
C PHE A 13 -20.26 12.17 15.20
N LEU A 14 -20.21 13.48 15.48
CA LEU A 14 -19.13 14.10 16.25
C LEU A 14 -19.30 13.97 17.78
N LEU A 15 -20.52 13.75 18.26
CA LEU A 15 -20.85 13.65 19.69
C LEU A 15 -20.82 12.22 20.23
N GLN A 16 -20.89 11.21 19.37
CA GLN A 16 -20.64 9.84 19.76
C GLN A 16 -19.17 9.56 19.50
N GLY A 17 -18.39 9.29 20.55
CA GLY A 17 -17.00 8.83 20.47
C GLY A 17 -16.90 7.44 19.81
N VAL A 18 -17.42 7.32 18.60
CA VAL A 18 -17.33 6.15 17.76
C VAL A 18 -15.96 6.20 17.14
N ASP A 19 -15.11 5.22 17.47
CA ASP A 19 -13.94 4.89 16.68
C ASP A 19 -14.44 4.46 15.30
N ALA A 20 -14.67 5.43 14.43
CA ALA A 20 -15.25 5.22 13.13
C ALA A 20 -14.18 4.62 12.22
N ALA A 21 -14.34 3.35 11.90
CA ALA A 21 -13.49 2.69 10.92
C ALA A 21 -13.88 3.15 9.50
N LEU A 22 -12.91 3.65 8.73
CA LEU A 22 -13.07 3.89 7.29
C LEU A 22 -12.63 2.65 6.54
N VAL A 23 -13.52 2.10 5.69
CA VAL A 23 -13.21 0.99 4.79
C VAL A 23 -13.46 1.43 3.35
N VAL A 24 -12.43 1.33 2.52
CA VAL A 24 -12.49 1.59 1.07
C VAL A 24 -12.23 0.29 0.33
N LYS A 25 -13.14 -0.08 -0.57
CA LYS A 25 -13.00 -1.22 -1.47
C LYS A 25 -13.22 -0.75 -2.89
N GLU A 26 -12.29 -1.07 -3.76
CA GLU A 26 -12.37 -0.69 -5.17
C GLU A 26 -11.86 -1.83 -6.02
N ASP A 27 -12.59 -2.08 -7.10
CA ASP A 27 -12.23 -3.05 -8.12
C ASP A 27 -12.32 -2.37 -9.49
N PHE A 28 -11.37 -2.68 -10.35
CA PHE A 28 -11.33 -2.17 -11.72
C PHE A 28 -10.84 -3.28 -12.65
N VAL A 29 -11.54 -3.47 -13.76
CA VAL A 29 -11.08 -4.30 -14.88
C VAL A 29 -11.33 -3.51 -16.15
N GLY A 30 -10.32 -3.41 -17.00
CA GLY A 30 -10.46 -2.70 -18.26
C GLY A 30 -9.15 -2.56 -19.02
N ASP A 31 -9.27 -1.93 -20.19
CA ASP A 31 -8.17 -1.70 -21.11
C ASP A 31 -7.79 -0.21 -21.16
N GLY A 32 -6.58 0.07 -21.62
CA GLY A 32 -6.08 1.43 -21.84
C GLY A 32 -5.28 1.98 -20.66
N GLN A 33 -5.56 3.23 -20.27
CA GLN A 33 -4.84 3.91 -19.21
C GLN A 33 -5.55 3.78 -17.87
N PHE A 34 -4.80 3.47 -16.83
CA PHE A 34 -5.29 3.41 -15.46
C PHE A 34 -4.24 3.93 -14.50
N LEU A 35 -4.67 4.71 -13.52
CA LEU A 35 -3.83 5.21 -12.44
C LEU A 35 -4.61 5.12 -11.13
N THR A 36 -3.99 4.55 -10.12
CA THR A 36 -4.47 4.57 -8.74
C THR A 36 -3.35 4.96 -7.80
N PHE A 37 -3.74 5.60 -6.70
CA PHE A 37 -2.85 6.02 -5.63
C PHE A 37 -3.55 5.88 -4.29
N THR A 38 -2.82 5.35 -3.33
CA THR A 38 -3.20 5.26 -1.92
C THR A 38 -2.04 5.77 -1.09
N ASP A 39 -2.33 6.61 -0.11
CA ASP A 39 -1.42 6.93 0.99
C ASP A 39 -2.23 7.03 2.27
N ALA A 40 -2.10 6.02 3.13
CA ALA A 40 -2.83 5.92 4.39
C ALA A 40 -1.88 5.47 5.49
N LYS A 41 -1.52 6.39 6.40
CA LYS A 41 -0.61 6.13 7.53
C LYS A 41 0.72 5.50 7.11
N GLY A 42 1.28 5.94 5.99
CA GLY A 42 2.53 5.41 5.44
C GLY A 42 2.40 4.10 4.69
N ALA A 43 1.20 3.50 4.60
CA ALA A 43 0.91 2.45 3.63
C ALA A 43 0.61 3.10 2.27
N THR A 44 1.48 2.85 1.29
CA THR A 44 1.36 3.39 -0.06
C THR A 44 1.13 2.27 -1.06
N ASP A 45 0.20 2.48 -1.99
CA ASP A 45 -0.03 1.62 -3.16
C ASP A 45 -0.28 2.50 -4.38
N ARG A 46 0.44 2.23 -5.46
CA ARG A 46 0.34 2.93 -6.73
C ARG A 46 0.44 1.93 -7.86
N ALA A 47 -0.52 1.99 -8.78
CA ALA A 47 -0.46 1.26 -10.04
C ALA A 47 -0.71 2.20 -11.21
N LEU A 48 0.00 1.96 -12.31
CA LEU A 48 -0.17 2.66 -13.57
C LEU A 48 -0.15 1.64 -14.71
N CYS A 49 -1.15 1.71 -15.59
CA CYS A 49 -1.15 1.09 -16.90
C CYS A 49 -1.20 2.21 -17.94
N LEU A 50 -0.37 2.14 -18.98
CA LEU A 50 -0.34 3.15 -20.04
C LEU A 50 -1.03 2.68 -21.32
N ASN A 51 -0.88 1.40 -21.66
CA ASN A 51 -1.47 0.76 -22.85
C ASN A 51 -1.46 -0.75 -22.62
N GLY A 52 -2.55 -1.29 -22.08
CA GLY A 52 -2.66 -2.69 -21.73
C GLY A 52 -4.04 -3.05 -21.21
N SER A 53 -4.22 -4.32 -20.86
CA SER A 53 -5.37 -4.80 -20.11
C SER A 53 -4.96 -4.97 -18.65
N LEU A 54 -5.85 -4.62 -17.72
CA LEU A 54 -5.57 -4.78 -16.30
C LEU A 54 -6.77 -5.23 -15.48
N ALA A 55 -6.45 -5.88 -14.38
CA ALA A 55 -7.34 -6.10 -13.25
C ALA A 55 -6.66 -5.56 -11.99
N TYR A 56 -7.34 -4.65 -11.30
CA TYR A 56 -6.93 -4.07 -10.03
C TYR A 56 -8.02 -4.28 -8.99
N GLY A 57 -7.62 -4.59 -7.77
CA GLY A 57 -8.53 -4.66 -6.64
C GLY A 57 -7.82 -4.21 -5.37
N ARG A 58 -8.50 -3.47 -4.50
CA ARG A 58 -7.96 -3.07 -3.19
C ARG A 58 -8.99 -3.14 -2.08
N SER A 59 -8.49 -3.35 -0.86
CA SER A 59 -9.22 -3.14 0.39
C SER A 59 -8.33 -2.37 1.35
N LEU A 60 -8.73 -1.17 1.73
CA LEU A 60 -8.10 -0.33 2.72
C LEU A 60 -9.02 -0.20 3.94
N SER A 61 -8.49 -0.44 5.14
CA SER A 61 -9.22 -0.24 6.39
C SER A 61 -8.37 0.60 7.34
N ILE A 62 -8.97 1.67 7.88
CA ILE A 62 -8.32 2.61 8.81
C ILE A 62 -9.20 2.71 10.06
N SER A 63 -8.62 2.48 11.24
CA SER A 63 -9.29 2.62 12.55
C SER A 63 -8.26 3.00 13.61
N GLY A 64 -8.56 4.01 14.44
CA GLY A 64 -7.62 4.54 15.44
C GLY A 64 -6.25 4.88 14.85
N GLU A 65 -5.19 4.23 15.35
CA GLU A 65 -3.80 4.31 14.85
C GLU A 65 -3.46 3.21 13.83
N ASN A 66 -4.34 2.24 13.61
CA ASN A 66 -4.10 1.12 12.71
C ASN A 66 -4.54 1.41 11.27
N SER A 67 -3.84 0.82 10.31
CA SER A 67 -4.21 0.78 8.90
C SER A 67 -3.90 -0.61 8.35
N SER A 68 -4.76 -1.13 7.49
CA SER A 68 -4.48 -2.33 6.72
C SER A 68 -4.83 -2.11 5.26
N LEU A 69 -3.98 -2.60 4.37
CA LEU A 69 -4.13 -2.48 2.94
C LEU A 69 -3.86 -3.84 2.32
N PHE A 70 -4.80 -4.30 1.51
CA PHE A 70 -4.57 -5.31 0.50
C PHE A 70 -4.71 -4.66 -0.87
N SER A 71 -3.79 -4.94 -1.79
CA SER A 71 -3.97 -4.62 -3.21
C SER A 71 -3.53 -5.79 -4.09
N GLY A 72 -4.25 -5.99 -5.19
CA GLY A 72 -3.93 -6.92 -6.26
C GLY A 72 -3.86 -6.16 -7.58
N PHE A 73 -2.86 -6.47 -8.40
CA PHE A 73 -2.64 -5.83 -9.69
C PHE A 73 -2.15 -6.85 -10.70
N ASN A 74 -2.96 -7.14 -11.71
CA ASN A 74 -2.59 -7.93 -12.87
C ASN A 74 -2.61 -7.02 -14.11
N LEU A 75 -1.52 -6.99 -14.85
CA LEU A 75 -1.31 -6.14 -16.01
C LEU A 75 -0.73 -6.97 -17.15
N GLU A 76 -1.42 -6.94 -18.29
CA GLU A 76 -0.90 -7.35 -19.58
C GLU A 76 -0.67 -6.10 -20.44
N GLY A 77 0.59 -5.72 -20.67
CA GLY A 77 0.96 -4.46 -21.32
C GLY A 77 2.02 -3.69 -20.53
N THR A 78 2.22 -2.40 -20.84
CA THR A 78 3.27 -1.59 -20.19
C THR A 78 2.71 -0.79 -19.01
N GLY A 79 3.42 -0.83 -17.89
CA GLY A 79 3.00 -0.13 -16.69
C GLY A 79 4.07 -0.04 -15.60
N SER A 80 3.64 0.40 -14.43
CA SER A 80 4.47 0.46 -13.22
C SER A 80 3.63 0.14 -12.00
N TYR A 81 4.26 -0.43 -10.99
CA TYR A 81 3.63 -0.74 -9.72
C TYR A 81 4.58 -0.38 -8.58
N ARG A 82 4.07 0.27 -7.54
CA ARG A 82 4.86 0.67 -6.39
C ARG A 82 4.03 0.48 -5.13
N VAL A 83 4.63 -0.15 -4.14
CA VAL A 83 4.03 -0.31 -2.83
C VAL A 83 5.07 0.03 -1.78
N ALA A 84 4.63 0.59 -0.67
CA ALA A 84 5.55 0.97 0.39
C ALA A 84 4.88 0.96 1.76
N THR A 85 5.73 0.69 2.75
CA THR A 85 5.59 1.10 4.14
C THR A 85 6.78 2.02 4.48
N PRO A 86 6.84 2.64 5.67
CA PRO A 86 8.03 3.39 6.08
C PRO A 86 9.33 2.56 6.02
N ASP A 87 9.23 1.25 6.28
CA ASP A 87 10.38 0.36 6.48
C ASP A 87 10.59 -0.65 5.34
N HIS A 88 9.66 -0.79 4.40
CA HIS A 88 9.75 -1.74 3.29
C HIS A 88 9.10 -1.19 2.03
N TYR A 89 9.88 -1.10 0.97
CA TYR A 89 9.55 -0.42 -0.26
C TYR A 89 9.84 -1.30 -1.47
N LEU A 90 8.87 -1.45 -2.37
CA LEU A 90 9.04 -2.14 -3.64
C LEU A 90 8.52 -1.29 -4.79
N SER A 91 9.28 -1.28 -5.89
CA SER A 91 8.89 -0.60 -7.12
C SER A 91 9.26 -1.41 -8.35
N VAL A 92 8.36 -1.42 -9.32
CA VAL A 92 8.57 -1.94 -10.67
C VAL A 92 8.38 -0.80 -11.66
N TYR A 93 9.37 -0.60 -12.51
CA TYR A 93 9.38 0.36 -13.61
C TYR A 93 9.45 -0.39 -14.94
N ASN A 94 8.95 0.25 -15.99
CA ASN A 94 8.95 -0.31 -17.35
C ASN A 94 8.40 -1.74 -17.37
N GLY A 95 7.40 -1.99 -16.53
CA GLY A 95 6.96 -3.34 -16.23
C GLY A 95 6.00 -3.86 -17.28
N ASN A 96 6.08 -5.16 -17.57
CA ASN A 96 5.21 -5.86 -18.50
C ASN A 96 4.84 -7.25 -17.98
N GLY A 97 3.57 -7.64 -18.15
CA GLY A 97 3.05 -8.91 -17.64
C GLY A 97 3.16 -8.97 -16.12
N ILE A 98 2.80 -7.88 -15.42
CA ILE A 98 2.97 -7.78 -13.97
C ILE A 98 1.80 -8.50 -13.29
N ASN A 99 2.10 -9.43 -12.40
CA ASN A 99 1.14 -9.98 -11.45
C ASN A 99 1.66 -9.71 -10.03
N ALA A 100 0.95 -8.87 -9.30
CA ALA A 100 1.32 -8.39 -7.98
C ALA A 100 0.18 -8.54 -6.98
N THR A 101 0.54 -8.89 -5.75
CA THR A 101 -0.30 -8.72 -4.56
C THR A 101 0.53 -8.09 -3.45
N SER A 102 -0.05 -7.14 -2.74
CA SER A 102 0.53 -6.56 -1.54
C SER A 102 -0.43 -6.71 -0.36
N THR A 103 0.14 -6.95 0.81
CA THR A 103 -0.58 -6.89 2.09
C THR A 103 0.27 -6.07 3.04
N ILE A 104 -0.33 -5.05 3.64
CA ILE A 104 0.31 -4.15 4.58
C ILE A 104 -0.58 -4.06 5.81
N SER A 105 0.03 -4.12 6.98
CA SER A 105 -0.57 -3.73 8.25
C SER A 105 0.36 -2.73 8.91
N ILE A 106 -0.17 -1.56 9.25
CA ILE A 106 0.51 -0.52 10.02
C ILE A 106 -0.23 -0.38 11.34
N GLY A 107 0.51 -0.33 12.43
CA GLY A 107 0.00 -0.23 13.79
C GLY A 107 1.15 -0.41 14.76
N LYS A 108 0.85 -0.90 15.96
CA LYS A 108 1.87 -1.28 16.95
C LYS A 108 2.86 -2.28 16.34
N ASP A 109 2.33 -3.38 15.84
CA ASP A 109 3.10 -4.33 15.04
C ASP A 109 2.80 -4.07 13.57
N SER A 110 3.84 -3.69 12.84
CA SER A 110 3.71 -3.39 11.42
C SER A 110 4.27 -4.54 10.59
N SER A 111 3.56 -4.93 9.55
CA SER A 111 4.02 -5.97 8.64
C SER A 111 3.71 -5.60 7.21
N SER A 112 4.51 -6.14 6.30
CA SER A 112 4.19 -6.07 4.89
C SER A 112 4.66 -7.31 4.16
N ILE A 113 3.89 -7.73 3.16
CA ILE A 113 4.17 -8.87 2.30
C ILE A 113 3.91 -8.44 0.87
N PHE A 114 4.95 -8.49 0.05
CA PHE A 114 4.90 -8.15 -1.37
C PHE A 114 5.22 -9.38 -2.20
N ARG A 115 4.28 -9.79 -3.04
CA ARG A 115 4.47 -10.87 -4.00
C ARG A 115 4.26 -10.29 -5.38
N ILE A 116 5.28 -10.36 -6.22
CA ILE A 116 5.22 -9.78 -7.54
C ILE A 116 6.06 -10.57 -8.54
N ALA A 117 5.53 -10.74 -9.74
CA ALA A 117 6.24 -11.35 -10.85
C ALA A 117 5.96 -10.58 -12.14
N GLY A 118 6.89 -10.65 -13.08
CA GLY A 118 6.72 -10.03 -14.40
C GLY A 118 8.05 -9.80 -15.09
N ARG A 119 8.07 -8.79 -15.96
CA ARG A 119 9.28 -8.27 -16.59
C ARG A 119 9.41 -6.78 -16.33
N GLY A 120 10.63 -6.26 -16.22
CA GLY A 120 10.90 -4.84 -16.05
C GLY A 120 12.09 -4.60 -15.14
N ASP A 121 12.17 -3.39 -14.60
CA ASP A 121 13.17 -3.02 -13.59
C ASP A 121 12.51 -3.04 -12.21
N VAL A 122 12.96 -3.94 -11.35
CA VAL A 122 12.47 -4.03 -9.96
C VAL A 122 13.52 -3.51 -9.00
N ARG A 123 13.08 -2.69 -8.04
CA ARG A 123 13.90 -2.27 -6.90
C ARG A 123 13.12 -2.45 -5.61
N GLU A 124 13.75 -3.15 -4.67
CA GLU A 124 13.28 -3.37 -3.32
C GLU A 124 14.27 -2.76 -2.33
N ARG A 125 13.76 -2.18 -1.25
CA ARG A 125 14.56 -1.67 -0.12
C ARG A 125 13.86 -1.98 1.18
N VAL A 126 14.63 -2.44 2.16
CA VAL A 126 14.23 -2.53 3.56
C VAL A 126 15.02 -1.48 4.33
N LEU A 127 14.30 -0.66 5.07
CA LEU A 127 14.81 0.48 5.80
C LEU A 127 14.59 0.30 7.29
N ALA A 128 15.42 0.96 8.09
CA ALA A 128 15.20 1.15 9.51
C ALA A 128 15.31 2.63 9.87
N SER A 129 14.76 2.99 11.03
CA SER A 129 14.98 4.31 11.61
C SER A 129 16.46 4.51 11.91
N GLY A 130 17.09 5.49 11.27
CA GLY A 130 18.48 5.84 11.52
C GLY A 130 18.63 7.16 12.28
N PRO A 131 19.88 7.54 12.61
CA PRO A 131 20.17 8.69 13.44
C PRO A 131 19.67 10.00 12.79
N LYS A 132 19.12 10.89 13.62
CA LYS A 132 18.59 12.21 13.21
C LYS A 132 17.50 12.12 12.13
N GLY A 133 16.69 11.07 12.16
CA GLY A 133 15.57 10.88 11.23
C GLY A 133 15.98 10.51 9.81
N ARG A 134 17.25 10.13 9.58
CA ARG A 134 17.70 9.62 8.28
C ARG A 134 17.46 8.12 8.23
N PRO A 135 16.67 7.59 7.27
CA PRO A 135 16.51 6.14 7.13
C PRO A 135 17.85 5.47 6.86
N LEU A 136 18.08 4.33 7.50
CA LEU A 136 19.20 3.43 7.22
C LEU A 136 18.71 2.32 6.27
N GLU A 137 19.39 2.13 5.14
CA GLU A 137 19.11 0.97 4.27
C GLU A 137 19.72 -0.28 4.91
N ILE A 138 18.86 -1.23 5.30
CA ILE A 138 19.27 -2.52 5.88
C ILE A 138 19.65 -3.50 4.77
N THR A 139 18.82 -3.59 3.74
CA THR A 139 19.10 -4.36 2.54
C THR A 139 18.37 -3.76 1.35
N SER A 140 18.91 -4.00 0.16
CA SER A 140 18.25 -3.65 -1.09
C SER A 140 18.53 -4.68 -2.17
N MET A 141 17.59 -4.76 -3.10
CA MET A 141 17.69 -5.60 -4.28
C MET A 141 17.35 -4.78 -5.51
N TYR A 142 18.10 -5.00 -6.58
CA TYR A 142 17.79 -4.52 -7.91
C TYR A 142 17.86 -5.68 -8.90
N SER A 143 16.92 -5.72 -9.83
CA SER A 143 16.95 -6.66 -10.96
C SER A 143 16.31 -6.02 -12.18
N SER A 144 16.81 -6.38 -13.36
CA SER A 144 16.24 -5.99 -14.65
C SER A 144 15.99 -7.24 -15.49
N GLY A 145 14.85 -7.27 -16.19
CA GLY A 145 14.41 -8.41 -16.98
C GLY A 145 13.28 -9.18 -16.30
N ARG A 146 13.27 -10.51 -16.41
CA ARG A 146 12.25 -11.36 -15.76
C ARG A 146 12.52 -11.43 -14.27
N PHE A 147 11.50 -11.23 -13.45
CA PHE A 147 11.62 -11.29 -12.01
C PHE A 147 10.45 -12.04 -11.37
N ARG A 148 10.72 -12.56 -10.18
CA ARG A 148 9.73 -12.99 -9.20
C ARG A 148 10.28 -12.64 -7.83
N VAL A 149 9.56 -11.78 -7.12
CA VAL A 149 9.90 -11.32 -5.77
C VAL A 149 8.80 -11.79 -4.83
N ASN A 150 9.21 -12.37 -3.71
CA ASN A 150 8.34 -12.71 -2.59
C ASN A 150 9.08 -12.22 -1.35
N SER A 151 8.71 -11.04 -0.89
CA SER A 151 9.37 -10.36 0.22
C SER A 151 8.38 -10.05 1.31
N SER A 152 8.86 -10.09 2.55
CA SER A 152 8.08 -9.73 3.72
C SER A 152 8.95 -9.11 4.79
N ILE A 153 8.40 -8.15 5.50
CA ILE A 153 8.97 -7.68 6.76
C ILE A 153 7.93 -7.78 7.87
N LEU A 154 8.44 -8.01 9.07
CA LEU A 154 7.72 -7.86 10.32
C LEU A 154 8.53 -6.90 11.18
N ARG A 155 7.88 -5.85 11.64
CA ARG A 155 8.38 -4.95 12.66
C ARG A 155 7.51 -5.15 13.88
N GLU A 156 8.11 -5.77 14.89
CA GLU A 156 7.53 -5.88 16.22
C GLU A 156 7.96 -4.64 17.00
N ASP A 157 7.01 -3.99 17.66
CA ASP A 157 7.39 -2.98 18.64
C ASP A 157 7.99 -3.71 19.83
N ALA A 158 9.33 -3.65 19.94
CA ALA A 158 10.02 -4.15 21.11
C ALA A 158 9.58 -3.28 22.27
N GLY A 159 8.49 -3.67 22.94
CA GLY A 159 7.97 -2.98 24.11
C GLY A 159 9.11 -2.79 25.08
N ILE A 160 9.64 -1.57 25.16
CA ILE A 160 10.55 -1.21 26.22
C ILE A 160 9.67 -1.27 27.45
N GLY A 161 9.86 -2.31 28.27
CA GLY A 161 9.24 -2.41 29.57
C GLY A 161 9.47 -1.08 30.28
N SER A 162 8.38 -0.37 30.56
CA SER A 162 8.40 0.74 31.50
C SER A 162 8.70 0.16 32.87
N SER A 163 9.99 0.05 33.20
CA SER A 163 10.50 -0.13 34.56
C SER A 163 10.71 1.22 35.21
#